data_AF-I5ASE9-F1
#
_entry.id   AF-I5ASE9-F1
#
_cell.length_a   1.000
_cell.length_b   1.000
_cell.length_c   1.000
_cell.angle_alpha   90.00
_cell.angle_beta   90.00
_cell.angle_gamma   90.00
#
_symmetry.space_group_name_H-M   'P 1'
#
loop_
_entity.id
_entity.type
_entity.pdbx_description
1 polymer ?
#
loop_
_entity_poly.entity_id
_entity_poly.type
_entity_poly.pdbx_seq_one_letter_code
_entity_poly.pdbx_strand_id
1 'polypeptide(L)'
;MSRKNRFSIRICICLVFMLALSGCGLLRIGENRGQKLINDVKTKTKEVLSSISGDDEKDWDKRTAELISALDKHDKEGIRKCFSEYVRKNDKNLDKEIGELLSAYSGPTDSWRWSGSSTQSYSSAPEENREYITCTAVLKSGERHFYLYLEYTTIDMSDNEREGLCCVDFTTPEVQAAFSDGKRELVSYAGKKAWENEDHYKIHVATDHKGNYETRRIAGSEMIYTPTETNFSSQDFVDFANTNSSLKDLKEKFGPGNAWQDYLETIYYKVSDGDDLYVCVTYMEGSEEQEIYQITLVSEENNFLKSLYLRD
;
A
#
# COMPACT_ATOMS: atom_id res chain seq x y z
N MET A 1 -3.80 -13.63 -25.68
CA MET A 1 -5.06 -14.25 -26.16
C MET A 1 -5.73 -13.30 -27.17
N SER A 2 -6.22 -13.78 -28.32
CA SER A 2 -6.73 -12.88 -29.38
C SER A 2 -8.03 -12.16 -28.99
N ARG A 3 -8.22 -10.91 -29.47
CA ARG A 3 -9.39 -10.04 -29.18
C ARG A 3 -10.75 -10.72 -29.41
N LYS A 4 -10.85 -11.62 -30.39
CA LYS A 4 -12.07 -12.40 -30.66
C LYS A 4 -12.43 -13.37 -29.53
N ASN A 5 -11.43 -13.98 -28.89
CA ASN A 5 -11.67 -14.93 -27.80
C ASN A 5 -12.17 -14.22 -26.53
N ARG A 6 -11.75 -12.97 -26.27
CA ARG A 6 -12.23 -12.17 -25.12
C ARG A 6 -13.68 -11.73 -25.29
N PHE A 7 -14.10 -11.39 -26.52
CA PHE A 7 -15.48 -11.01 -26.82
C PHE A 7 -16.45 -12.20 -26.73
N SER A 8 -16.04 -13.37 -27.25
CA SER A 8 -16.84 -14.60 -27.16
C SER A 8 -17.04 -15.09 -25.72
N ILE A 9 -16.05 -14.93 -24.84
CA ILE A 9 -16.15 -15.30 -23.42
C ILE A 9 -17.10 -14.37 -22.65
N ARG A 10 -17.06 -13.05 -22.93
CA ARG A 10 -17.97 -12.07 -22.30
C ARG A 10 -19.44 -12.27 -22.72
N ILE A 11 -19.69 -12.62 -23.99
CA ILE A 11 -21.04 -12.99 -24.46
C ILE A 11 -21.56 -14.25 -23.75
N CYS A 12 -20.70 -15.25 -23.49
CA CYS A 12 -21.08 -16.45 -22.74
C CYS A 12 -21.44 -16.15 -21.28
N ILE A 13 -20.74 -15.24 -20.60
CA ILE A 13 -21.03 -14.87 -19.20
C ILE A 13 -22.36 -14.11 -19.09
N CYS A 14 -22.63 -13.17 -20.01
CA CYS A 14 -23.92 -12.47 -20.06
C CYS A 14 -25.09 -13.40 -20.41
N LEU A 15 -24.89 -14.39 -21.30
CA LEU A 15 -25.91 -15.40 -21.61
C LEU A 15 -26.22 -16.32 -20.42
N VAL A 16 -25.22 -16.70 -19.63
CA VAL A 16 -25.42 -17.52 -18.42
C VAL A 16 -26.17 -16.73 -17.33
N PHE A 17 -25.88 -15.44 -17.16
CA PHE A 17 -26.64 -14.58 -16.25
C PHE A 17 -28.08 -14.32 -16.70
N MET A 18 -28.31 -14.11 -18.00
CA MET A 18 -29.67 -13.93 -18.52
C MET A 18 -30.52 -15.21 -18.42
N LEU A 19 -29.91 -16.39 -18.64
CA LEU A 19 -30.60 -17.68 -18.47
C LEU A 19 -30.89 -18.02 -17.00
N ALA A 20 -30.11 -17.49 -16.05
CA ALA A 20 -30.34 -17.66 -14.62
C ALA A 20 -31.42 -16.70 -14.07
N LEU A 21 -31.62 -15.55 -14.70
CA LEU A 21 -32.56 -14.51 -14.26
C LEU A 21 -33.92 -14.56 -14.97
N SER A 22 -34.02 -15.14 -16.16
CA SER A 22 -35.31 -15.43 -16.80
C SER A 22 -35.88 -16.74 -16.27
N GLY A 23 -36.38 -16.72 -15.04
CA GLY A 23 -37.18 -17.80 -14.48
C GLY A 23 -38.48 -18.00 -15.28
N CYS A 24 -38.40 -18.71 -16.41
CA CYS A 24 -39.50 -19.36 -17.09
C CYS A 24 -38.96 -20.23 -18.24
N GLY A 25 -39.03 -21.56 -18.06
CA GLY A 25 -38.99 -22.51 -19.18
C GLY A 25 -37.81 -23.49 -19.25
N LEU A 26 -37.51 -24.22 -18.17
CA LEU A 26 -36.73 -25.47 -18.27
C LEU A 26 -37.30 -26.53 -17.32
N LEU A 27 -38.54 -26.94 -17.60
CA LEU A 27 -39.06 -28.22 -17.12
C LEU A 27 -38.35 -29.34 -17.91
N ARG A 28 -37.68 -30.22 -17.15
CA ARG A 28 -37.18 -31.56 -17.52
C ARG A 28 -35.91 -31.62 -18.38
N ILE A 29 -34.76 -31.34 -17.77
CA ILE A 29 -33.50 -32.03 -18.12
C ILE A 29 -32.96 -32.62 -16.82
N GLY A 30 -32.75 -33.94 -16.79
CA GLY A 30 -32.49 -34.72 -15.58
C GLY A 30 -31.40 -34.15 -14.67
N GLU A 31 -31.63 -34.23 -13.36
CA GLU A 31 -30.86 -33.61 -12.28
C GLU A 31 -29.33 -33.77 -12.44
N ASN A 32 -28.88 -34.94 -12.91
CA ASN A 32 -27.46 -35.24 -13.11
C ASN A 32 -26.77 -34.40 -14.21
N ARG A 33 -27.49 -33.93 -15.24
CA ARG A 33 -26.91 -33.07 -16.29
C ARG A 33 -26.86 -31.59 -15.87
N GLY A 34 -27.84 -31.15 -15.07
CA GLY A 34 -27.86 -29.80 -14.51
C GLY A 34 -26.71 -29.55 -13.53
N GLN A 35 -26.46 -30.49 -12.61
CA GLN A 35 -25.32 -30.39 -11.68
C GLN A 35 -23.96 -30.45 -12.39
N LYS A 36 -23.81 -31.28 -13.44
CA LYS A 36 -22.57 -31.31 -14.22
C LYS A 36 -22.30 -29.98 -14.92
N LEU A 37 -23.33 -29.36 -15.52
CA LEU A 37 -23.21 -28.05 -16.17
C LEU A 37 -22.84 -26.95 -15.17
N ILE A 38 -23.44 -26.96 -13.98
CA ILE A 38 -23.14 -25.99 -12.91
C ILE A 38 -21.71 -26.16 -12.39
N ASN A 39 -21.25 -27.39 -12.22
CA ASN A 39 -19.87 -27.67 -11.78
C ASN A 39 -18.84 -27.32 -12.87
N ASP A 40 -19.13 -27.62 -14.13
CA ASP A 40 -18.26 -27.26 -15.26
C ASP A 40 -18.17 -25.72 -15.43
N VAL A 41 -19.28 -25.00 -15.20
CA VAL A 41 -19.29 -23.54 -15.16
C VAL A 41 -18.50 -23.02 -13.95
N LYS A 42 -18.67 -23.58 -12.75
CA LYS A 42 -17.88 -23.17 -11.58
C LYS A 42 -16.38 -23.40 -11.77
N THR A 43 -15.98 -24.53 -12.34
CA THR A 43 -14.57 -24.84 -12.61
C THR A 43 -13.99 -23.92 -13.67
N LYS A 44 -14.72 -23.68 -14.77
CA LYS A 44 -14.28 -22.73 -15.80
C LYS A 44 -14.25 -21.28 -15.30
N THR A 45 -15.19 -20.87 -14.46
CA THR A 45 -15.16 -19.54 -13.83
C THR A 45 -13.98 -19.42 -12.88
N LYS A 46 -13.64 -20.48 -12.13
CA LYS A 46 -12.45 -20.51 -11.27
C LYS A 46 -11.15 -20.46 -12.07
N GLU A 47 -11.06 -21.18 -13.20
CA GLU A 47 -9.91 -21.14 -14.13
C GLU A 47 -9.76 -19.77 -14.82
N VAL A 48 -10.88 -19.15 -15.20
CA VAL A 48 -10.89 -17.79 -15.79
C VAL A 48 -10.49 -16.74 -14.73
N LEU A 49 -11.01 -16.84 -13.51
CA LEU A 49 -10.62 -15.95 -12.41
C LEU A 49 -9.13 -16.13 -12.04
N SER A 50 -8.62 -17.37 -12.02
CA SER A 50 -7.20 -17.63 -11.74
C SER A 50 -6.26 -17.20 -12.86
N SER A 51 -6.74 -17.14 -14.11
CA SER A 51 -5.94 -16.65 -15.25
C SER A 51 -5.97 -15.13 -15.38
N ILE A 52 -6.99 -14.47 -14.83
CA ILE A 52 -7.02 -13.00 -14.67
C ILE A 52 -6.09 -12.58 -13.53
N SER A 53 -6.11 -13.27 -12.39
CA SER A 53 -5.30 -12.87 -11.23
C SER A 53 -3.79 -13.17 -11.37
N GLY A 54 -3.39 -14.19 -12.15
CA GLY A 54 -1.99 -14.65 -12.19
C GLY A 54 -1.08 -14.07 -13.29
N ASP A 55 -1.66 -13.54 -14.37
CA ASP A 55 -0.90 -12.90 -15.46
C ASP A 55 -0.85 -11.37 -15.33
N ASP A 56 -1.88 -10.75 -14.75
CA ASP A 56 -1.95 -9.29 -14.58
C ASP A 56 -0.99 -8.79 -13.48
N GLU A 57 -0.82 -9.53 -12.38
CA GLU A 57 0.12 -9.19 -11.29
C GLU A 57 1.58 -9.12 -11.78
N LYS A 58 1.96 -9.99 -12.72
CA LYS A 58 3.30 -10.00 -13.34
C LYS A 58 3.54 -8.84 -14.30
N ASP A 59 2.49 -8.23 -14.86
CA ASP A 59 2.64 -7.08 -15.76
C ASP A 59 2.95 -5.80 -14.97
N TRP A 60 2.35 -5.63 -13.78
CA TRP A 60 2.59 -4.46 -12.93
C TRP A 60 3.99 -4.48 -12.33
N ASP A 61 4.43 -5.62 -11.79
CA ASP A 61 5.80 -5.79 -11.27
C ASP A 61 6.84 -5.39 -12.31
N LYS A 62 6.64 -5.82 -13.56
CA LYS A 62 7.53 -5.49 -14.66
C LYS A 62 7.53 -4.00 -14.98
N ARG A 63 6.36 -3.38 -15.12
CA ARG A 63 6.23 -1.94 -15.43
C ARG A 63 6.81 -1.07 -14.31
N THR A 64 6.60 -1.45 -13.06
CA THR A 64 7.17 -0.76 -11.91
C THR A 64 8.68 -0.95 -11.86
N ALA A 65 9.19 -2.15 -12.14
CA ALA A 65 10.64 -2.38 -12.25
C ALA A 65 11.27 -1.56 -13.40
N GLU A 66 10.57 -1.36 -14.51
CA GLU A 66 11.03 -0.48 -15.60
C GLU A 66 11.11 0.99 -15.15
N LEU A 67 10.11 1.48 -14.42
CA LEU A 67 10.12 2.82 -13.82
C LEU A 67 11.27 2.99 -12.83
N ILE A 68 11.44 2.03 -11.90
CA ILE A 68 12.52 2.05 -10.90
C ILE A 68 13.88 2.01 -11.60
N SER A 69 14.05 1.17 -12.61
CA SER A 69 15.32 1.11 -13.36
C SER A 69 15.64 2.42 -14.08
N ALA A 70 14.61 3.15 -14.55
CA ALA A 70 14.79 4.47 -15.14
C ALA A 70 15.13 5.54 -14.08
N LEU A 71 14.51 5.48 -12.89
CA LEU A 71 14.86 6.30 -11.74
C LEU A 71 16.33 6.11 -11.32
N ASP A 72 16.77 4.86 -11.14
CA ASP A 72 18.14 4.51 -10.75
C ASP A 72 19.19 5.02 -11.73
N LYS A 73 18.84 5.08 -13.03
CA LYS A 73 19.71 5.58 -14.10
C LYS A 73 19.62 7.09 -14.29
N HIS A 74 18.76 7.77 -13.54
CA HIS A 74 18.36 9.16 -13.78
C HIS A 74 17.94 9.42 -15.24
N ASP A 75 17.29 8.43 -15.87
CA ASP A 75 16.89 8.45 -17.28
C ASP A 75 15.52 9.13 -17.43
N LYS A 76 15.53 10.45 -17.67
CA LYS A 76 14.32 11.25 -17.88
C LYS A 76 13.42 10.70 -18.98
N GLU A 77 14.00 10.29 -20.11
CA GLU A 77 13.23 9.76 -21.24
C GLU A 77 12.69 8.36 -20.95
N GLY A 78 13.43 7.55 -20.20
CA GLY A 78 12.98 6.26 -19.70
C GLY A 78 11.78 6.39 -18.78
N ILE A 79 11.83 7.32 -17.81
CA ILE A 79 10.71 7.62 -16.90
C ILE A 79 9.51 8.11 -17.72
N ARG A 80 9.73 9.09 -18.60
CA ARG A 80 8.67 9.64 -19.47
C ARG A 80 7.96 8.54 -20.26
N LYS A 81 8.69 7.54 -20.77
CA LYS A 81 8.12 6.41 -21.54
C LYS A 81 7.25 5.47 -20.71
N CYS A 82 7.41 5.42 -19.39
CA CYS A 82 6.60 4.57 -18.52
C CYS A 82 5.14 5.06 -18.42
N PHE A 83 4.91 6.37 -18.62
CA PHE A 83 3.58 6.97 -18.60
C PHE A 83 2.73 6.59 -19.81
N SER A 84 1.40 6.61 -19.60
CA SER A 84 0.42 6.42 -20.67
C SER A 84 0.60 7.46 -21.78
N GLU A 85 0.10 7.12 -22.98
CA GLU A 85 0.21 8.03 -24.12
C GLU A 85 -0.51 9.36 -23.88
N TYR A 86 -1.66 9.30 -23.20
CA TYR A 86 -2.42 10.47 -22.80
C TYR A 86 -1.60 11.43 -21.93
N VAL A 87 -0.94 10.95 -20.86
CA VAL A 87 -0.11 11.79 -19.98
C VAL A 87 1.01 12.43 -20.79
N ARG A 88 1.73 11.64 -21.59
CA ARG A 88 2.86 12.15 -22.39
C ARG A 88 2.45 13.25 -23.38
N LYS A 89 1.22 13.21 -23.92
CA LYS A 89 0.71 14.21 -24.87
C LYS A 89 0.14 15.44 -24.18
N ASN A 90 -0.57 15.26 -23.06
CA ASN A 90 -1.45 16.28 -22.50
C ASN A 90 -0.85 17.00 -21.28
N ASP A 91 0.00 16.32 -20.50
CA ASP A 91 0.69 16.97 -19.39
C ASP A 91 1.88 17.80 -19.90
N LYS A 92 1.70 19.12 -19.84
CA LYS A 92 2.69 20.12 -20.26
C LYS A 92 3.82 20.29 -19.25
N ASN A 93 3.63 19.83 -18.02
CA ASN A 93 4.60 19.95 -16.93
C ASN A 93 5.39 18.66 -16.69
N LEU A 94 5.03 17.55 -17.33
CA LEU A 94 5.64 16.23 -17.12
C LEU A 94 7.17 16.26 -17.03
N ASP A 95 7.86 16.95 -17.94
CA ASP A 95 9.34 16.99 -17.94
C ASP A 95 9.91 17.75 -16.73
N LYS A 96 9.20 18.79 -16.26
CA LYS A 96 9.55 19.51 -15.04
C LYS A 96 9.33 18.62 -13.83
N GLU A 97 8.19 17.95 -13.74
CA GLU A 97 7.83 17.08 -12.62
C GLU A 97 8.74 15.85 -12.52
N ILE A 98 9.13 15.25 -13.66
CA ILE A 98 10.18 14.22 -13.71
C ILE A 98 11.51 14.77 -13.16
N GLY A 99 11.84 16.04 -13.49
CA GLY A 99 13.02 16.70 -12.94
C GLY A 99 12.98 16.88 -11.43
N GLU A 100 11.81 17.23 -10.88
CA GLU A 100 11.57 17.33 -9.44
C GLU A 100 11.71 15.96 -8.76
N LEU A 101 11.10 14.92 -9.34
CA LEU A 101 11.19 13.54 -8.85
C LEU A 101 12.65 13.07 -8.78
N LEU A 102 13.42 13.26 -9.86
CA LEU A 102 14.82 12.89 -9.93
C LEU A 102 15.73 13.72 -9.00
N SER A 103 15.33 14.94 -8.65
CA SER A 103 16.08 15.76 -7.70
C SER A 103 15.82 15.33 -6.25
N ALA A 104 14.61 14.81 -5.99
CA ALA A 104 14.19 14.33 -4.67
C ALA A 104 14.67 12.89 -4.37
N TYR A 105 14.72 12.05 -5.40
CA TYR A 105 15.14 10.66 -5.28
C TYR A 105 16.68 10.54 -5.34
N SER A 106 17.28 10.09 -4.24
CA SER A 106 18.75 10.05 -4.14
C SER A 106 19.40 8.82 -4.78
N GLY A 107 18.68 7.70 -4.88
CA GLY A 107 19.09 6.46 -5.55
C GLY A 107 20.51 5.92 -5.31
N PRO A 108 20.89 4.80 -5.95
CA PRO A 108 19.99 3.82 -6.58
C PRO A 108 19.23 2.98 -5.55
N THR A 109 18.21 2.25 -6.00
CA THR A 109 17.44 1.30 -5.20
C THR A 109 18.19 0.00 -4.99
N ASP A 110 18.38 -0.40 -3.73
CA ASP A 110 18.95 -1.70 -3.36
C ASP A 110 17.92 -2.82 -3.48
N SER A 111 16.68 -2.53 -3.07
CA SER A 111 15.55 -3.45 -3.15
C SER A 111 14.23 -2.69 -3.09
N TRP A 112 13.16 -3.28 -3.60
CA TRP A 112 11.83 -2.70 -3.48
C TRP A 112 10.78 -3.78 -3.23
N ARG A 113 9.65 -3.37 -2.66
CA ARG A 113 8.49 -4.23 -2.40
C ARG A 113 7.20 -3.44 -2.46
N TRP A 114 6.08 -4.15 -2.62
CA TRP A 114 4.76 -3.57 -2.43
C TRP A 114 4.45 -3.37 -0.94
N SER A 115 3.95 -2.20 -0.59
CA SER A 115 3.36 -1.89 0.72
C SER A 115 1.89 -2.28 0.70
N GLY A 116 1.59 -3.50 1.16
CA GLY A 116 0.23 -4.01 1.24
C GLY A 116 -0.34 -4.47 -0.11
N SER A 117 -1.66 -4.69 -0.15
CA SER A 117 -2.36 -5.18 -1.33
C SER A 117 -2.69 -4.06 -2.32
N SER A 118 -2.57 -4.34 -3.62
CA SER A 118 -3.10 -3.46 -4.66
C SER A 118 -4.62 -3.35 -4.57
N THR A 119 -5.17 -2.17 -4.83
CA THR A 119 -6.63 -1.97 -4.94
C THR A 119 -7.02 -1.79 -6.39
N GLN A 120 -7.85 -2.70 -6.92
CA GLN A 120 -8.52 -2.53 -8.21
C GLN A 120 -9.83 -1.75 -8.00
N SER A 121 -10.05 -0.75 -8.83
CA SER A 121 -11.17 0.18 -8.74
C SER A 121 -11.77 0.44 -10.12
N TYR A 122 -13.01 0.93 -10.12
CA TYR A 122 -13.74 1.28 -11.32
C TYR A 122 -14.39 2.66 -11.11
N SER A 123 -14.16 3.57 -12.05
CA SER A 123 -14.87 4.83 -12.13
C SER A 123 -15.90 4.74 -13.26
N SER A 124 -17.14 5.14 -12.95
CA SER A 124 -18.25 5.20 -13.90
C SER A 124 -18.60 6.63 -14.28
N ALA A 125 -17.78 7.61 -13.90
CA ALA A 125 -17.99 8.99 -14.30
C ALA A 125 -17.89 9.07 -15.84
N PRO A 126 -18.74 9.86 -16.52
CA PRO A 126 -18.76 9.92 -17.99
C PRO A 126 -17.39 10.22 -18.62
N GLU A 127 -16.59 11.07 -17.97
CA GLU A 127 -15.23 11.46 -18.35
C GLU A 127 -14.10 10.53 -17.85
N GLU A 128 -14.42 9.56 -17.00
CA GLU A 128 -13.47 8.62 -16.39
C GLU A 128 -14.02 7.19 -16.36
N ASN A 129 -14.65 6.76 -17.44
CA ASN A 129 -15.20 5.41 -17.52
C ASN A 129 -14.07 4.37 -17.67
N ARG A 130 -13.38 4.09 -16.56
CA ARG A 130 -12.11 3.36 -16.54
C ARG A 130 -12.00 2.40 -15.35
N GLU A 131 -11.33 1.29 -15.59
CA GLU A 131 -10.80 0.40 -14.57
C GLU A 131 -9.35 0.80 -14.29
N TYR A 132 -8.98 0.87 -13.01
CA TYR A 132 -7.64 1.26 -12.60
C TYR A 132 -7.18 0.49 -11.36
N ILE A 133 -5.87 0.34 -11.22
CA ILE A 133 -5.22 -0.29 -10.08
C ILE A 133 -4.36 0.75 -9.39
N THR A 134 -4.43 0.76 -8.06
CA THR A 134 -3.57 1.58 -7.22
C THR A 134 -2.72 0.70 -6.32
N CYS A 135 -1.45 1.04 -6.21
CA CYS A 135 -0.47 0.27 -5.44
C CYS A 135 0.62 1.20 -4.90
N THR A 136 1.26 0.82 -3.80
CA THR A 136 2.34 1.61 -3.21
C THR A 136 3.62 0.78 -3.20
N ALA A 137 4.64 1.19 -3.95
CA ALA A 137 5.97 0.59 -3.87
C ALA A 137 6.82 1.31 -2.81
N VAL A 138 7.60 0.54 -2.06
CA VAL A 138 8.60 1.04 -1.11
C VAL A 138 9.98 0.69 -1.66
N LEU A 139 10.79 1.72 -1.90
CA LEU A 139 12.11 1.64 -2.50
C LEU A 139 13.14 1.86 -1.40
N LYS A 140 13.93 0.83 -1.08
CA LYS A 140 15.07 0.96 -0.17
C LYS A 140 16.29 1.44 -0.93
N SER A 141 16.94 2.48 -0.44
CA SER A 141 18.21 3.02 -0.95
C SER A 141 19.10 3.38 0.24
N GLY A 142 20.08 2.52 0.52
CA GLY A 142 20.82 2.52 1.78
C GLY A 142 19.89 2.33 2.97
N GLU A 143 19.94 3.28 3.91
CA GLU A 143 19.08 3.31 5.11
C GLU A 143 17.75 4.03 4.89
N ARG A 144 17.52 4.60 3.70
CA ARG A 144 16.32 5.39 3.39
C ARG A 144 15.29 4.57 2.63
N HIS A 145 14.01 4.82 2.91
CA HIS A 145 12.88 4.23 2.20
C HIS A 145 12.04 5.32 1.54
N PHE A 146 12.00 5.30 0.21
CA PHE A 146 11.15 6.16 -0.58
C PHE A 146 9.85 5.45 -0.93
N TYR A 147 8.78 6.22 -1.11
CA TYR A 147 7.46 5.68 -1.34
C TYR A 147 6.91 6.18 -2.66
N LEU A 148 6.38 5.26 -3.46
CA LEU A 148 5.75 5.53 -4.74
C LEU A 148 4.33 4.99 -4.69
N TYR A 149 3.34 5.87 -4.53
CA TYR A 149 1.97 5.52 -4.86
C TYR A 149 1.79 5.63 -6.37
N LEU A 150 1.29 4.56 -6.98
CA LEU A 150 1.17 4.41 -8.42
C LEU A 150 -0.28 4.14 -8.76
N GLU A 151 -0.80 4.85 -9.75
CA GLU A 151 -2.09 4.58 -10.37
C GLU A 151 -1.89 4.16 -11.82
N TYR A 152 -2.37 2.96 -12.14
CA TYR A 152 -2.40 2.42 -13.49
C TYR A 152 -3.83 2.32 -13.99
N THR A 153 -4.14 2.95 -15.11
CA THR A 153 -5.39 2.64 -15.83
C THR A 153 -5.20 1.33 -16.58
N THR A 154 -6.00 0.34 -16.26
CA THR A 154 -5.94 -0.98 -16.91
C THR A 154 -6.77 -1.01 -18.17
N ILE A 155 -7.94 -0.38 -18.14
CA ILE A 155 -8.87 -0.27 -19.26
C ILE A 155 -9.57 1.09 -19.15
N ASP A 156 -9.59 1.85 -20.24
CA ASP A 156 -10.46 3.02 -20.38
C ASP A 156 -11.42 2.76 -21.54
N MET A 157 -12.73 2.88 -21.27
CA MET A 157 -13.77 2.58 -22.25
C MET A 157 -14.05 3.74 -23.22
N SER A 158 -13.52 4.92 -22.94
CA SER A 158 -13.71 6.14 -23.72
C SER A 158 -12.49 6.48 -24.56
N ASP A 159 -11.28 6.27 -24.03
CA ASP A 159 -10.01 6.60 -24.69
C ASP A 159 -8.87 5.65 -24.27
N ASN A 160 -8.46 4.77 -25.19
CA ASN A 160 -7.41 3.79 -24.91
C ASN A 160 -6.01 4.39 -24.76
N GLU A 161 -5.78 5.67 -25.10
CA GLU A 161 -4.50 6.34 -24.88
C GLU A 161 -4.21 6.54 -23.37
N ARG A 162 -5.24 6.43 -22.52
CA ARG A 162 -5.14 6.55 -21.06
C ARG A 162 -4.66 5.28 -20.38
N GLU A 163 -4.67 4.13 -21.05
CA GLU A 163 -4.15 2.86 -20.51
C GLU A 163 -2.64 2.98 -20.20
N GLY A 164 -2.23 2.54 -19.01
CA GLY A 164 -0.85 2.62 -18.51
C GLY A 164 -0.71 3.42 -17.22
N LEU A 165 0.53 3.81 -16.88
CA LEU A 165 0.80 4.62 -15.69
C LEU A 165 0.23 6.03 -15.86
N CYS A 166 -0.62 6.44 -14.93
CA CYS A 166 -1.31 7.72 -14.96
C CYS A 166 -0.76 8.68 -13.92
N CYS A 167 -0.59 8.18 -12.69
CA CYS A 167 -0.16 8.98 -11.56
C CYS A 167 1.03 8.33 -10.86
N VAL A 168 1.97 9.18 -10.45
CA VAL A 168 3.02 8.84 -9.49
C VAL A 168 2.95 9.86 -8.37
N ASP A 169 2.83 9.39 -7.14
CA ASP A 169 2.92 10.24 -5.95
C ASP A 169 4.09 9.74 -5.10
N PHE A 170 5.12 10.57 -5.02
CA PHE A 170 6.41 10.27 -4.39
C PHE A 170 6.54 11.00 -3.06
N THR A 171 6.95 10.27 -2.02
CA THR A 171 7.28 10.86 -0.72
C THR A 171 8.64 10.39 -0.20
N THR A 172 9.32 11.30 0.52
CA THR A 172 10.53 11.00 1.30
C THR A 172 10.17 10.34 2.64
N PRO A 173 11.12 9.65 3.30
CA PRO A 173 10.90 9.06 4.62
C PRO A 173 10.32 10.05 5.64
N GLU A 174 10.80 11.30 5.65
CA GLU A 174 10.37 12.36 6.55
C GLU A 174 8.90 12.70 6.34
N VAL A 175 8.49 12.90 5.09
CA VAL A 175 7.09 13.18 4.76
C VAL A 175 6.20 11.99 5.12
N GLN A 176 6.65 10.77 4.83
CA GLN A 176 5.92 9.56 5.11
C GLN A 176 5.77 9.30 6.62
N ALA A 177 6.79 9.59 7.42
CA ALA A 177 6.76 9.48 8.87
C ALA A 177 5.71 10.41 9.49
N ALA A 178 5.77 11.70 9.16
CA ALA A 178 4.79 12.67 9.64
C ALA A 178 3.36 12.31 9.21
N PHE A 179 3.18 11.82 7.98
CA PHE A 179 1.87 11.38 7.50
C PHE A 179 1.35 10.15 8.27
N SER A 180 2.21 9.14 8.50
CA SER A 180 1.86 7.89 9.17
C SER A 180 1.53 8.10 10.65
N ASP A 181 2.19 9.08 11.29
CA ASP A 181 1.98 9.45 12.69
C ASP A 181 0.83 10.47 12.86
N GLY A 182 0.15 10.84 11.77
CA GLY A 182 -0.97 11.78 11.79
C GLY A 182 -0.58 13.24 12.05
N LYS A 183 0.71 13.58 12.00
CA LYS A 183 1.26 14.94 12.23
C LYS A 183 1.15 15.82 10.98
N ARG A 184 -0.08 16.02 10.51
CA ARG A 184 -0.39 16.77 9.27
C ARG A 184 0.03 18.24 9.31
N GLU A 185 0.27 18.80 10.48
CA GLU A 185 0.81 20.15 10.64
C GLU A 185 2.26 20.27 10.16
N LEU A 186 3.00 19.16 10.12
CA LEU A 186 4.40 19.09 9.72
C LEU A 186 4.59 18.97 8.21
N VAL A 187 3.57 18.56 7.46
CA VAL A 187 3.68 18.30 6.02
C VAL A 187 2.44 18.83 5.28
N SER A 188 2.62 19.33 4.06
CA SER A 188 1.47 19.69 3.20
C SER A 188 0.84 18.48 2.51
N TYR A 189 1.53 17.33 2.55
CA TYR A 189 1.08 16.09 1.94
C TYR A 189 -0.18 15.54 2.65
N ALA A 190 -1.24 15.31 1.89
CA ALA A 190 -2.49 14.71 2.40
C ALA A 190 -2.89 13.42 1.64
N GLY A 191 -1.94 12.80 0.95
CA GLY A 191 -2.16 11.61 0.12
C GLY A 191 -3.17 11.84 -0.99
N LYS A 192 -3.79 10.75 -1.50
CA LYS A 192 -4.78 10.79 -2.59
C LYS A 192 -5.84 11.89 -2.44
N LYS A 193 -6.28 12.17 -1.21
CA LYS A 193 -7.30 13.20 -0.92
C LYS A 193 -6.87 14.61 -1.32
N ALA A 194 -5.56 14.89 -1.29
CA ALA A 194 -5.03 16.20 -1.68
C ALA A 194 -5.35 16.55 -3.14
N TRP A 195 -5.53 15.52 -3.98
CA TRP A 195 -5.65 15.67 -5.44
C TRP A 195 -7.00 15.16 -5.97
N GLU A 196 -7.98 14.88 -5.12
CA GLU A 196 -9.32 14.38 -5.54
C GLU A 196 -10.06 15.33 -6.51
N ASN A 197 -9.67 16.61 -6.57
CA ASN A 197 -10.23 17.61 -7.49
C ASN A 197 -9.22 18.06 -8.55
N GLU A 198 -8.07 17.41 -8.64
CA GLU A 198 -7.03 17.72 -9.61
C GLU A 198 -6.98 16.67 -10.72
N ASP A 199 -6.25 16.98 -11.79
CA ASP A 199 -6.05 16.02 -12.87
C ASP A 199 -5.25 14.80 -12.35
N HIS A 200 -5.80 13.59 -12.48
CA HIS A 200 -5.20 12.35 -11.98
C HIS A 200 -3.99 11.86 -12.83
N TYR A 201 -3.57 12.65 -13.81
CA TYR A 201 -2.57 12.29 -14.82
C TYR A 201 -1.27 13.11 -14.68
N LYS A 202 -0.59 13.00 -13.53
CA LYS A 202 0.60 13.81 -13.20
C LYS A 202 1.56 13.13 -12.21
N ILE A 203 2.70 13.77 -11.95
CA ILE A 203 3.65 13.38 -10.91
C ILE A 203 3.57 14.35 -9.74
N HIS A 204 3.37 13.81 -8.54
CA HIS A 204 3.46 14.54 -7.29
C HIS A 204 4.75 14.18 -6.56
N VAL A 205 5.45 15.21 -6.08
CA VAL A 205 6.71 15.04 -5.33
C VAL A 205 6.58 15.80 -4.02
N ALA A 206 6.43 15.09 -2.92
CA ALA A 206 6.36 15.66 -1.59
C ALA A 206 7.65 15.36 -0.81
N THR A 207 8.46 16.42 -0.64
CA THR A 207 9.72 16.38 0.13
C THR A 207 9.70 17.37 1.30
N ASP A 208 8.86 18.39 1.23
CA ASP A 208 8.82 19.46 2.22
C ASP A 208 8.20 19.00 3.53
N HIS A 209 8.94 19.19 4.62
CA HIS A 209 8.47 18.98 5.99
C HIS A 209 8.97 20.09 6.92
N LYS A 210 8.27 20.28 8.03
CA LYS A 210 8.62 21.26 9.08
C LYS A 210 9.23 20.56 10.27
N GLY A 211 10.18 21.24 10.90
CA GLY A 211 10.87 20.74 12.08
C GLY A 211 12.05 19.83 11.73
N ASN A 212 12.84 19.52 12.76
CA ASN A 212 13.96 18.60 12.68
C ASN A 212 13.61 17.40 13.56
N TYR A 213 13.28 16.27 12.92
CA TYR A 213 12.97 15.02 13.59
C TYR A 213 13.67 13.89 12.87
N GLU A 214 14.04 12.86 13.62
CA GLU A 214 14.59 11.64 13.04
C GLU A 214 13.45 10.75 12.56
N THR A 215 13.71 9.97 11.52
CA THR A 215 12.79 8.94 11.05
C THR A 215 13.40 7.57 11.27
N ARG A 216 12.54 6.61 11.60
CA ARG A 216 12.91 5.21 11.67
C ARG A 216 11.78 4.37 11.08
N ARG A 217 12.15 3.37 10.29
CA ARG A 217 11.21 2.35 9.86
C ARG A 217 10.95 1.39 11.02
N ILE A 218 9.71 1.23 11.44
CA ILE A 218 9.31 0.31 12.50
C ILE A 218 8.05 -0.41 12.04
N ALA A 219 7.99 -1.73 12.18
CA ALA A 219 6.85 -2.54 11.79
C ALA A 219 6.41 -2.30 10.32
N GLY A 220 7.36 -2.02 9.43
CA GLY A 220 7.12 -1.75 8.01
C GLY A 220 6.60 -0.35 7.68
N SER A 221 6.56 0.60 8.63
CA SER A 221 6.13 1.98 8.42
C SER A 221 7.25 2.96 8.81
N GLU A 222 7.44 4.06 8.06
CA GLU A 222 8.24 5.17 8.58
C GLU A 222 7.48 5.87 9.70
N MET A 223 8.19 6.16 10.79
CA MET A 223 7.65 6.87 11.95
C MET A 223 8.62 7.96 12.38
N ILE A 224 8.08 8.99 13.04
CA ILE A 224 8.89 9.97 13.75
C ILE A 224 9.50 9.27 14.95
N TYR A 225 10.82 9.34 15.04
CA TYR A 225 11.62 8.60 15.99
C TYR A 225 12.32 9.53 16.97
N THR A 226 12.23 9.20 18.26
CA THR A 226 13.01 9.84 19.32
C THR A 226 14.04 8.84 19.84
N PRO A 227 15.34 9.02 19.54
CA PRO A 227 16.39 8.16 20.09
C PRO A 227 16.44 8.25 21.61
N THR A 228 16.60 7.11 22.25
CA THR A 228 16.86 7.01 23.70
C THR A 228 17.98 6.02 23.93
N GLU A 229 18.78 6.24 24.98
CA GLU A 229 19.75 5.23 25.43
C GLU A 229 18.98 3.99 25.90
N THR A 230 19.14 2.88 25.19
CA THR A 230 18.35 1.66 25.41
C THR A 230 19.08 0.74 26.37
N ASN A 231 18.46 0.47 27.54
CA ASN A 231 18.98 -0.48 28.52
C ASN A 231 18.01 -1.63 28.82
N PHE A 232 16.83 -1.64 28.19
CA PHE A 232 15.77 -2.60 28.49
C PHE A 232 15.67 -3.67 27.42
N SER A 233 15.51 -4.91 27.85
CA SER A 233 15.19 -6.05 27.02
C SER A 233 13.68 -6.17 26.81
N SER A 234 13.26 -6.94 25.81
CA SER A 234 11.86 -7.27 25.58
C SER A 234 11.21 -7.99 26.77
N GLN A 235 12.00 -8.75 27.54
CA GLN A 235 11.53 -9.45 28.73
C GLN A 235 11.18 -8.48 29.88
N ASP A 236 11.86 -7.35 30.00
CA ASP A 236 11.57 -6.36 31.06
C ASP A 236 10.14 -5.80 30.94
N PHE A 237 9.65 -5.64 29.70
CA PHE A 237 8.28 -5.21 29.41
C PHE A 237 7.25 -6.30 29.75
N VAL A 238 7.57 -7.57 29.49
CA VAL A 238 6.73 -8.72 29.86
C VAL A 238 6.63 -8.84 31.38
N ASP A 239 7.75 -8.75 32.09
CA ASP A 239 7.80 -8.83 33.55
C ASP A 239 7.00 -7.69 34.20
N PHE A 240 7.04 -6.49 33.60
CA PHE A 240 6.18 -5.39 34.00
C PHE A 240 4.68 -5.75 33.79
N ALA A 241 4.29 -6.13 32.58
CA ALA A 241 2.90 -6.39 32.21
C ALA A 241 2.24 -7.51 33.02
N ASN A 242 3.02 -8.49 33.48
CA ASN A 242 2.54 -9.57 34.36
C ASN A 242 2.13 -9.10 35.76
N THR A 243 2.53 -7.90 36.18
CA THR A 243 2.26 -7.37 37.53
C THR A 243 1.55 -6.02 37.53
N ASN A 244 1.61 -5.30 36.41
CA ASN A 244 1.02 -3.98 36.26
C ASN A 244 0.57 -3.77 34.81
N SER A 245 -0.70 -3.42 34.62
CA SER A 245 -1.29 -3.13 33.32
C SER A 245 -1.40 -1.64 33.02
N SER A 246 -1.01 -0.73 33.92
CA SER A 246 -1.14 0.71 33.72
C SER A 246 -0.16 1.22 32.67
N LEU A 247 -0.68 1.89 31.63
CA LEU A 247 0.16 2.54 30.62
C LEU A 247 0.94 3.71 31.23
N LYS A 248 0.36 4.39 32.21
CA LYS A 248 1.01 5.49 32.92
C LYS A 248 2.24 4.99 33.66
N ASP A 249 2.10 3.94 34.46
CA ASP A 249 3.22 3.36 35.22
C ASP A 249 4.29 2.78 34.28
N LEU A 250 3.89 2.24 33.11
CA LEU A 250 4.82 1.80 32.08
C LEU A 250 5.69 2.97 31.60
N LYS A 251 5.08 4.12 31.27
CA LYS A 251 5.81 5.32 30.84
C LYS A 251 6.69 5.90 31.95
N GLU A 252 6.28 5.80 33.21
CA GLU A 252 7.10 6.21 34.35
C GLU A 252 8.34 5.32 34.52
N LYS A 253 8.21 4.01 34.28
CA LYS A 253 9.31 3.04 34.42
C LYS A 253 10.29 3.07 33.24
N PHE A 254 9.78 3.05 32.01
CA PHE A 254 10.58 2.89 30.79
C PHE A 254 10.84 4.21 30.05
N GLY A 255 10.20 5.29 30.48
CA GLY A 255 10.24 6.58 29.79
C GLY A 255 9.22 6.67 28.65
N PRO A 256 9.26 7.75 27.86
CA PRO A 256 8.44 7.86 26.66
C PRO A 256 8.86 6.81 25.61
N GLY A 257 7.91 6.39 24.78
CA GLY A 257 8.21 5.56 23.62
C GLY A 257 9.11 6.28 22.62
N ASN A 258 9.82 5.49 21.83
CA ASN A 258 10.64 6.00 20.73
C ASN A 258 9.79 6.41 19.53
N ALA A 259 8.64 5.77 19.30
CA ALA A 259 7.67 6.12 18.27
C ALA A 259 6.24 5.76 18.72
N TRP A 260 5.23 6.32 18.04
CA TRP A 260 3.83 6.29 18.48
C TRP A 260 2.91 6.31 17.27
N GLN A 261 1.80 5.57 17.34
CA GLN A 261 0.71 5.69 16.38
C GLN A 261 -0.60 5.83 17.12
N ASP A 262 -1.03 7.09 17.33
CA ASP A 262 -2.22 7.42 18.13
C ASP A 262 -3.48 6.72 17.61
N TYR A 263 -3.66 6.62 16.29
CA TYR A 263 -4.81 5.95 15.68
C TYR A 263 -4.86 4.43 15.94
N LEU A 264 -3.70 3.80 16.17
CA LEU A 264 -3.61 2.37 16.46
C LEU A 264 -3.47 2.09 17.96
N GLU A 265 -3.42 3.12 18.81
CA GLU A 265 -3.20 2.99 20.25
C GLU A 265 -1.93 2.16 20.55
N THR A 266 -0.85 2.45 19.81
CA THR A 266 0.43 1.73 19.94
C THR A 266 1.59 2.66 20.26
N ILE A 267 2.51 2.14 21.10
CA ILE A 267 3.78 2.78 21.43
C ILE A 267 4.91 1.80 21.17
N TYR A 268 5.97 2.28 20.53
CA TYR A 268 7.15 1.48 20.19
C TYR A 268 8.32 1.86 21.08
N TYR A 269 8.97 0.85 21.66
CA TYR A 269 10.16 1.00 22.48
C TYR A 269 11.31 0.23 21.84
N LYS A 270 12.45 0.90 21.66
CA LYS A 270 13.69 0.26 21.27
C LYS A 270 14.15 -0.67 22.40
N VAL A 271 14.62 -1.86 22.03
CA VAL A 271 15.11 -2.87 23.00
C VAL A 271 16.53 -3.31 22.71
N SER A 272 17.21 -3.82 23.74
CA SER A 272 18.60 -4.29 23.68
C SER A 272 18.77 -5.68 23.05
N ASP A 273 17.66 -6.38 22.78
CA ASP A 273 17.65 -7.73 22.19
C ASP A 273 18.25 -7.78 20.76
N GLY A 274 18.31 -6.65 20.05
CA GLY A 274 18.89 -6.54 18.72
C GLY A 274 18.77 -5.14 18.12
N ASP A 275 19.61 -4.81 17.14
CA ASP A 275 19.75 -3.46 16.58
C ASP A 275 18.51 -2.98 15.82
N ASP A 276 17.71 -3.90 15.27
CA ASP A 276 16.50 -3.62 14.48
C ASP A 276 15.19 -3.99 15.21
N LEU A 277 15.28 -4.40 16.48
CA LEU A 277 14.15 -4.88 17.27
C LEU A 277 13.50 -3.79 18.13
N TYR A 278 12.17 -3.88 18.23
CA TYR A 278 11.34 -3.00 19.04
C TYR A 278 10.23 -3.81 19.74
N VAL A 279 9.86 -3.38 20.93
CA VAL A 279 8.61 -3.79 21.57
C VAL A 279 7.51 -2.85 21.14
N CYS A 280 6.43 -3.40 20.60
CA CYS A 280 5.18 -2.70 20.34
C CYS A 280 4.20 -2.99 21.49
N VAL A 281 3.84 -1.95 22.21
CA VAL A 281 2.83 -1.97 23.28
C VAL A 281 1.53 -1.43 22.71
N THR A 282 0.53 -2.28 22.59
CA THR A 282 -0.85 -1.88 22.29
C THR A 282 -1.58 -1.67 23.61
N TYR A 283 -2.26 -0.54 23.74
CA TYR A 283 -3.07 -0.20 24.89
C TYR A 283 -4.51 0.09 24.48
N MET A 284 -5.42 0.10 25.45
CA MET A 284 -6.81 0.48 25.24
C MET A 284 -7.28 1.35 26.41
N GLU A 285 -8.35 2.10 26.21
CA GLU A 285 -9.01 2.84 27.28
C GLU A 285 -9.64 1.84 28.28
N GLY A 286 -9.18 1.85 29.53
CA GLY A 286 -9.74 1.07 30.63
C GLY A 286 -10.86 1.83 31.37
N SER A 287 -11.31 1.27 32.49
CA SER A 287 -12.40 1.88 33.29
C SER A 287 -11.99 3.14 34.05
N GLU A 288 -10.70 3.26 34.38
CA GLU A 288 -10.15 4.39 35.15
C GLU A 288 -8.97 5.06 34.43
N GLU A 289 -8.18 4.29 33.67
CA GLU A 289 -7.04 4.79 32.90
C GLU A 289 -6.73 3.89 31.70
N GLN A 290 -5.75 4.29 30.87
CA GLN A 290 -5.26 3.49 29.75
C GLN A 290 -4.48 2.28 30.25
N GLU A 291 -4.81 1.11 29.71
CA GLU A 291 -4.23 -0.15 30.14
C GLU A 291 -3.57 -0.90 28.98
N ILE A 292 -2.46 -1.58 29.28
CA ILE A 292 -1.75 -2.47 28.38
C ILE A 292 -2.66 -3.63 28.03
N TYR A 293 -2.86 -3.82 26.73
CA TYR A 293 -3.64 -4.92 26.19
C TYR A 293 -2.74 -6.01 25.62
N GLN A 294 -1.71 -5.62 24.86
CA GLN A 294 -0.84 -6.55 24.17
C GLN A 294 0.59 -6.01 24.10
N ILE A 295 1.56 -6.92 24.16
CA ILE A 295 2.96 -6.64 23.86
C ILE A 295 3.43 -7.60 22.79
N THR A 296 3.99 -7.06 21.70
CA THR A 296 4.59 -7.85 20.62
C THR A 296 6.01 -7.39 20.35
N LEU A 297 6.83 -8.32 19.85
CA LEU A 297 8.14 -8.02 19.30
C LEU A 297 7.99 -7.77 17.79
N VAL A 298 8.55 -6.67 17.32
CA VAL A 298 8.55 -6.27 15.91
C VAL A 298 9.97 -5.92 15.46
N SER A 299 10.18 -5.82 14.15
CA SER A 299 11.43 -5.32 13.55
C SER A 299 11.14 -4.11 12.66
N GLU A 300 12.18 -3.53 12.06
CA GLU A 300 11.99 -2.48 11.04
C GLU A 300 11.09 -2.96 9.89
N GLU A 301 11.26 -4.20 9.41
CA GLU A 301 10.56 -4.67 8.20
C GLU A 301 9.29 -5.47 8.48
N ASN A 302 9.20 -6.11 9.65
CA ASN A 302 8.11 -7.00 10.02
C ASN A 302 7.30 -6.44 11.20
N ASN A 303 6.00 -6.27 10.97
CA ASN A 303 5.04 -5.79 11.97
C ASN A 303 4.68 -6.81 13.05
N PHE A 304 5.16 -8.04 12.94
CA PHE A 304 4.97 -9.07 13.94
C PHE A 304 6.07 -10.13 13.82
N LEU A 305 6.85 -10.31 14.87
CA LEU A 305 7.78 -11.43 15.01
C LEU A 305 7.27 -12.44 16.03
N LYS A 306 6.77 -11.94 17.17
CA LYS A 306 6.35 -12.78 18.30
C LYS A 306 5.36 -12.02 19.20
N SER A 307 4.34 -12.74 19.70
CA SER A 307 3.54 -12.26 20.82
C SER A 307 4.29 -12.50 22.13
N LEU A 308 4.47 -11.46 22.94
CA LEU A 308 5.20 -11.51 24.20
C LEU A 308 4.25 -11.54 25.41
N TYR A 309 3.15 -10.79 25.32
CA TYR A 309 2.11 -10.71 26.33
C TYR A 309 0.77 -10.40 25.65
N LEU A 310 -0.29 -11.04 26.12
CA LEU A 310 -1.68 -10.72 25.77
C LEU A 310 -2.48 -10.78 27.07
N ARG A 311 -3.22 -9.72 27.35
CA ARG A 311 -4.11 -9.70 28.51
C ARG A 311 -5.34 -10.57 28.25
N ASP A 312 -5.67 -11.40 29.24
CA ASP A 312 -6.87 -12.24 29.25
C ASP A 312 -8.17 -11.43 29.31
#